data_AF-A0A183BV72-F1
#
_entry.id   AF-A0A183BV72-F1
#
_cell.length_a   1.000
_cell.length_b   1.000
_cell.length_c   1.000
_cell.angle_alpha   90.00
_cell.angle_beta   90.00
_cell.angle_gamma   90.00
#
_symmetry.space_group_name_H-M   'P 1'
#
loop_
_entity.id
_entity.type
_entity.pdbx_description
1 polymer ?
#
loop_
_entity_poly.entity_id
_entity_poly.type
_entity_poly.pdbx_seq_one_letter_code
_entity_poly.pdbx_strand_id
1 'polypeptide(L)'
;MPNSLNRLFRRLRESHDEAKKHKKSSNFFHTFTSDQRAAEQKINNCRSGEPMLPEALLFRILEDVESPFELFSLRRANKNCADYVRSRIGRVSEMDLRRVSFDELSSSSVSSSGTSAQSETTVILQGELWHVHPSGCKVLCRMSPVDEQQHISGDSNNGDNKSAADTSGTFDGLQVADANIQLRLEVLVDEQWTSREIAILCSLVNEFRQAVKRISVDAPIFELIVANLAAVDLDRWFAYQCFVKAVDDGQMSATLNKLAAQLQQQQQNDPLDAMVNDNELYWPNAKTILVRTTERESVHLARVLFYGVRANLLMDRRRLDRLALLVCVADAAIVHVSMSERPKELVRNLYHFRCWAGSPGFDERFSQQWRCAA
;
A
#
# COMPACT_ATOMS: atom_id res chain seq x y z
N MET A 1 6.97 -29.60 -20.08
CA MET A 1 6.77 -28.22 -19.60
C MET A 1 6.70 -28.05 -18.06
N PRO A 2 6.18 -28.97 -17.21
CA PRO A 2 6.07 -28.73 -15.75
C PRO A 2 7.41 -28.52 -15.01
N ASN A 3 8.51 -29.05 -15.55
CA ASN A 3 9.82 -29.01 -14.91
C ASN A 3 10.53 -27.64 -15.02
N SER A 4 10.10 -26.74 -15.91
CA SER A 4 10.71 -25.40 -16.03
C SER A 4 10.25 -24.47 -14.91
N LEU A 5 8.96 -24.49 -14.56
CA LEU A 5 8.40 -23.69 -13.46
C LEU A 5 8.94 -24.12 -12.10
N ASN A 6 9.00 -25.43 -11.82
CA ASN A 6 9.60 -25.93 -10.57
C ASN A 6 11.08 -25.56 -10.45
N ARG A 7 11.82 -25.52 -11.56
CA ARG A 7 13.21 -25.02 -11.58
C ARG A 7 13.27 -23.51 -11.34
N LEU A 8 12.32 -22.74 -11.87
CA LEU A 8 12.24 -21.30 -11.66
C LEU A 8 11.93 -20.96 -10.20
N PHE A 9 10.96 -21.64 -9.57
CA PHE A 9 10.66 -21.46 -8.15
C PHE A 9 11.78 -21.94 -7.23
N ARG A 10 12.44 -23.05 -7.55
CA ARG A 10 13.65 -23.50 -6.83
C ARG A 10 14.77 -22.45 -6.93
N ARG A 11 15.02 -21.90 -8.12
CA ARG A 11 16.02 -20.83 -8.32
C ARG A 11 15.64 -19.52 -7.61
N LEU A 12 14.37 -19.14 -7.58
CA LEU A 12 13.90 -17.98 -6.83
C LEU A 12 14.13 -18.16 -5.32
N ARG A 13 13.94 -19.38 -4.80
CA ARG A 13 14.20 -19.71 -3.39
C ARG A 13 15.70 -19.76 -3.06
N GLU A 14 16.51 -20.40 -3.90
CA GLU A 14 17.98 -20.40 -3.76
C GLU A 14 18.53 -18.97 -3.81
N SER A 15 17.99 -18.14 -4.73
CA SER A 15 18.30 -16.72 -4.82
C SER A 15 17.87 -15.94 -3.57
N HIS A 16 16.81 -16.34 -2.86
CA HIS A 16 16.37 -15.69 -1.63
C HIS A 16 17.33 -15.97 -0.46
N ASP A 17 17.81 -17.21 -0.33
CA ASP A 17 18.78 -17.58 0.72
C ASP A 17 20.16 -16.97 0.46
N GLU A 18 20.54 -16.80 -0.81
CA GLU A 18 21.75 -16.04 -1.20
C GLU A 18 21.54 -14.52 -1.05
N ALA A 19 20.37 -13.98 -1.39
CA ALA A 19 20.06 -12.57 -1.22
C ALA A 19 20.06 -12.16 0.26
N LYS A 20 19.62 -13.02 1.20
CA LYS A 20 19.75 -12.76 2.65
C LYS A 20 21.20 -12.63 3.11
N LYS A 21 22.14 -13.35 2.48
CA LYS A 21 23.58 -13.22 2.76
C LYS A 21 24.17 -11.93 2.21
N HIS A 22 23.65 -11.42 1.09
CA HIS A 22 24.13 -10.19 0.45
C HIS A 22 23.36 -8.90 0.83
N LYS A 23 22.14 -8.99 1.38
CA LYS A 23 21.31 -7.81 1.71
C LYS A 23 21.70 -7.08 3.00
N LYS A 24 22.63 -7.60 3.81
CA LYS A 24 23.25 -6.79 4.88
C LYS A 24 24.03 -5.57 4.35
N SER A 25 24.25 -5.45 3.03
CA SER A 25 24.86 -4.24 2.44
C SER A 25 24.20 -3.74 1.14
N SER A 26 23.00 -4.18 0.78
CA SER A 26 22.38 -3.83 -0.51
C SER A 26 21.05 -3.10 -0.32
N ASN A 27 21.17 -1.83 0.05
CA ASN A 27 20.14 -0.84 -0.25
C ASN A 27 20.19 -0.61 -1.77
N PHE A 28 19.35 -1.32 -2.51
CA PHE A 28 19.18 -1.19 -3.97
C PHE A 28 18.66 0.20 -4.42
N PHE A 29 18.53 1.16 -3.49
CA PHE A 29 18.26 2.57 -3.75
C PHE A 29 19.53 3.44 -3.91
N HIS A 30 20.74 2.88 -3.84
CA HIS A 30 21.97 3.70 -3.92
C HIS A 30 22.39 4.15 -5.32
N THR A 31 21.81 3.64 -6.41
CA THR A 31 22.26 3.99 -7.77
C THR A 31 21.95 5.44 -8.20
N PHE A 32 21.23 6.22 -7.39
CA PHE A 32 21.04 7.66 -7.61
C PHE A 32 21.92 8.56 -6.72
N THR A 33 22.75 8.00 -5.83
CA THR A 33 23.40 8.78 -4.76
C THR A 33 24.91 9.01 -4.93
N SER A 34 25.59 8.23 -5.79
CA SER A 34 27.06 8.29 -5.89
C SER A 34 27.55 9.57 -6.59
N ASP A 35 26.88 10.00 -7.65
CA ASP A 35 27.21 11.26 -8.35
C ASP A 35 26.73 12.51 -7.57
N GLN A 36 25.89 12.31 -6.54
CA GLN A 36 25.22 13.36 -5.79
C GLN A 36 26.07 13.91 -4.63
N ARG A 37 26.88 13.06 -3.98
CA ARG A 37 27.78 13.49 -2.89
C ARG A 37 28.86 14.49 -3.35
N ALA A 38 29.28 14.41 -4.61
CA ALA A 38 30.20 15.36 -5.22
C ALA A 38 29.55 16.73 -5.47
N ALA A 39 28.23 16.78 -5.70
CA ALA A 39 27.47 18.01 -5.88
C ALA A 39 27.11 18.68 -4.53
N GLU A 40 26.77 17.89 -3.50
CA GLU A 40 26.40 18.40 -2.17
C GLU A 40 27.58 19.08 -1.44
N GLN A 41 28.81 18.58 -1.59
CA GLN A 41 29.99 19.24 -1.00
C GLN A 41 30.30 20.61 -1.62
N LYS A 42 29.87 20.86 -2.86
CA LYS A 42 30.11 22.14 -3.55
C LYS A 42 29.09 23.23 -3.20
N ILE A 43 27.92 22.84 -2.69
CA ILE A 43 26.82 23.77 -2.34
C ILE A 43 26.98 24.32 -0.92
N ASN A 44 27.55 23.54 0.01
CA ASN A 44 27.69 23.95 1.41
C ASN A 44 28.68 25.11 1.65
N ASN A 45 29.50 25.49 0.67
CA ASN A 45 30.44 26.61 0.80
C ASN A 45 29.91 27.97 0.31
N CYS A 46 28.67 28.07 -0.21
CA CYS A 46 28.22 29.27 -0.92
C CYS A 46 27.07 30.07 -0.26
N ARG A 47 26.61 29.79 0.96
CA ARG A 47 25.37 30.43 1.49
C ARG A 47 25.43 30.89 2.94
N SER A 48 26.27 31.87 3.25
CA SER A 48 26.30 32.51 4.58
C SER A 48 25.53 33.85 4.64
N GLY A 49 24.60 34.14 3.73
CA GLY A 49 23.95 35.46 3.71
C GLY A 49 22.59 35.61 3.01
N GLU A 50 21.97 34.55 2.52
CA GLU A 50 20.60 34.68 2.01
C GLU A 50 19.61 34.77 3.18
N PRO A 51 18.72 35.79 3.22
CA PRO A 51 17.69 35.88 4.24
C PRO A 51 16.76 34.66 4.12
N MET A 52 16.85 33.75 5.09
CA MET A 52 15.99 32.59 5.14
C MET A 52 14.59 33.03 5.56
N LEU A 53 13.57 32.58 4.83
CA LEU A 53 12.18 32.80 5.21
C LEU A 53 11.97 32.27 6.65
N PRO A 54 11.28 33.01 7.54
CA PRO A 54 10.92 32.49 8.86
C PRO A 54 10.24 31.12 8.75
N GLU A 55 10.63 30.18 9.62
CA GLU A 55 10.22 28.78 9.56
C GLU A 55 8.69 28.61 9.55
N ALA A 56 7.97 29.43 10.32
CA ALA A 56 6.51 29.43 10.34
C ALA A 56 5.88 29.78 8.98
N LEU A 57 6.47 30.71 8.23
CA LEU A 57 5.99 31.06 6.88
C LEU A 57 6.34 29.98 5.88
N LEU A 58 7.53 29.37 6.00
CA LEU A 58 7.92 28.26 5.15
C LEU A 58 6.96 27.08 5.33
N PHE A 59 6.67 26.70 6.57
CA PHE A 59 5.75 25.59 6.85
C PHE A 59 4.33 25.89 6.39
N ARG A 60 3.87 27.14 6.50
CA ARG A 60 2.59 27.55 5.94
C ARG A 60 2.53 27.36 4.42
N ILE A 61 3.58 27.77 3.69
CA ILE A 61 3.67 27.53 2.24
C ILE A 61 3.73 26.03 1.93
N LEU A 62 4.46 25.25 2.73
CA LEU A 62 4.57 23.81 2.52
C LEU A 62 3.32 23.04 2.91
N GLU A 63 2.40 23.59 3.70
CA GLU A 63 1.10 22.97 4.04
C GLU A 63 0.16 22.97 2.81
N ASP A 64 0.24 24.00 1.97
CA ASP A 64 -0.52 24.12 0.71
C ASP A 64 -0.03 23.14 -0.38
N VAL A 65 1.08 22.45 -0.18
CA VAL A 65 1.56 21.42 -1.13
C VAL A 65 0.76 20.13 -0.95
N GLU A 66 -0.24 19.92 -1.80
CA GLU A 66 -1.12 18.74 -1.75
C GLU A 66 -0.48 17.48 -2.36
N SER A 67 0.41 17.66 -3.35
CA SER A 67 0.99 16.57 -4.13
C SER A 67 2.02 15.75 -3.32
N PRO A 68 1.79 14.45 -3.08
CA PRO A 68 2.78 13.59 -2.42
C PRO A 68 4.11 13.50 -3.18
N PHE A 69 4.09 13.63 -4.51
CA PHE A 69 5.29 13.61 -5.35
C PHE A 69 6.14 14.89 -5.18
N GLU A 70 5.48 16.03 -5.00
CA GLU A 70 6.18 17.29 -4.72
C GLU A 70 6.76 17.29 -3.31
N LEU A 71 6.06 16.72 -2.32
CA LEU A 71 6.61 16.53 -0.96
C LEU A 71 7.94 15.76 -1.01
N PHE A 72 8.07 14.74 -1.85
CA PHE A 72 9.34 14.01 -2.02
C PHE A 72 10.45 14.85 -2.64
N SER A 73 10.10 15.76 -3.55
CA SER A 73 11.04 16.69 -4.16
C SER A 73 11.49 17.74 -3.14
N LEU A 74 10.56 18.28 -2.36
CA LEU A 74 10.80 19.25 -1.29
C LEU A 74 11.67 18.68 -0.16
N ARG A 75 11.51 17.40 0.15
CA ARG A 75 12.36 16.70 1.13
C ARG A 75 13.85 16.78 0.79
N ARG A 76 14.20 16.92 -0.49
CA ARG A 76 15.59 17.02 -0.97
C ARG A 76 16.11 18.46 -1.00
N ALA A 77 15.27 19.47 -0.81
CA ALA A 77 15.64 20.87 -0.98
C ALA A 77 16.55 21.38 0.15
N ASN A 78 16.18 21.12 1.42
CA ASN A 78 16.99 21.45 2.60
C ASN A 78 16.53 20.64 3.82
N LYS A 79 17.28 20.74 4.93
CA LYS A 79 17.00 20.02 6.18
C LYS A 79 15.62 20.35 6.77
N ASN A 80 15.24 21.63 6.80
CA ASN A 80 13.96 22.06 7.39
C ASN A 80 12.77 21.51 6.58
N CYS A 81 12.84 21.55 5.26
CA CYS A 81 11.85 20.90 4.39
C CYS A 81 11.83 19.38 4.61
N ALA A 82 13.01 18.76 4.79
CA ALA A 82 13.08 17.32 5.04
C ALA A 82 12.41 16.91 6.35
N ASP A 83 12.64 17.67 7.42
CA ASP A 83 12.07 17.44 8.74
C ASP A 83 10.55 17.71 8.74
N TYR A 84 10.11 18.77 8.06
CA TYR A 84 8.70 19.06 7.83
C TYR A 84 7.99 17.94 7.04
N VAL A 85 8.56 17.51 5.91
CA VAL A 85 7.98 16.43 5.10
C VAL A 85 7.93 15.13 5.89
N ARG A 86 8.96 14.81 6.69
CA ARG A 86 8.93 13.63 7.59
C ARG A 86 7.81 13.72 8.61
N SER A 87 7.62 14.90 9.22
CA SER A 87 6.50 15.16 10.14
C SER A 87 5.15 14.97 9.45
N ARG A 88 4.98 15.52 8.24
CA ARG A 88 3.74 15.39 7.44
C ARG A 88 3.46 13.96 6.99
N ILE A 89 4.46 13.21 6.54
CA ILE A 89 4.35 11.76 6.25
C ILE A 89 3.96 11.00 7.52
N GLY A 90 4.50 11.40 8.69
CA GLY A 90 4.13 10.85 9.99
C GLY A 90 2.66 11.05 10.39
N ARG A 91 1.97 12.04 9.80
CA ARG A 91 0.53 12.28 9.98
C ARG A 91 -0.36 11.33 9.15
N VAL A 92 0.20 10.61 8.17
CA VAL A 92 -0.58 9.68 7.33
C VAL A 92 -0.87 8.39 8.09
N SER A 93 -2.10 8.27 8.57
CA SER A 93 -2.57 7.15 9.37
C SER A 93 -3.33 6.11 8.55
N GLU A 94 -3.86 6.49 7.39
CA GLU A 94 -4.60 5.63 6.47
C GLU A 94 -3.95 5.57 5.10
N MET A 95 -4.00 4.41 4.46
CA MET A 95 -3.54 4.21 3.10
C MET A 95 -4.55 3.38 2.31
N ASP A 96 -4.99 3.88 1.17
CA ASP A 96 -5.84 3.16 0.23
C ASP A 96 -5.12 2.97 -1.12
N LEU A 97 -4.86 1.71 -1.50
CA LEU A 97 -4.14 1.34 -2.71
C LEU A 97 -5.07 0.59 -3.66
N ARG A 98 -5.45 1.22 -4.78
CA ARG A 98 -6.39 0.64 -5.76
C ARG A 98 -5.73 0.46 -7.13
N ARG A 99 -6.03 -0.68 -7.74
CA ARG A 99 -5.73 -0.98 -9.14
C ARG A 99 -7.02 -0.81 -9.93
N VAL A 100 -7.02 0.09 -10.91
CA VAL A 100 -8.24 0.51 -11.61
C VAL A 100 -8.00 0.62 -13.11
N SER A 101 -9.06 0.48 -13.91
CA SER A 101 -9.01 0.80 -15.33
C SER A 101 -9.19 2.31 -15.52
N PHE A 102 -8.15 3.02 -15.96
CA PHE A 102 -8.27 4.47 -16.22
C PHE A 102 -9.14 4.76 -17.44
N ASP A 103 -9.27 3.81 -18.36
CA ASP A 103 -10.17 3.92 -19.50
C ASP A 103 -11.64 3.96 -19.02
N GLU A 104 -12.00 3.14 -18.02
CA GLU A 104 -13.33 3.18 -17.40
C GLU A 104 -13.55 4.48 -16.60
N LEU A 105 -12.55 4.93 -15.82
CA LEU A 105 -12.66 6.16 -15.04
C LEU A 105 -12.83 7.40 -15.92
N SER A 106 -12.07 7.50 -17.01
CA SER A 106 -12.17 8.61 -17.96
C SER A 106 -13.51 8.65 -18.72
N SER A 107 -14.09 7.48 -18.99
CA SER A 107 -15.41 7.37 -19.62
C SER A 107 -16.55 7.87 -18.72
N SER A 108 -16.37 7.82 -17.40
CA SER A 108 -17.35 8.30 -16.42
C SER A 108 -17.32 9.81 -16.20
N SER A 109 -16.24 10.49 -16.58
CA SER A 109 -15.99 11.91 -16.32
C SER A 109 -16.26 12.81 -17.53
N VAL A 110 -17.24 12.48 -18.39
CA VAL A 110 -17.55 13.28 -19.58
C VAL A 110 -18.22 14.62 -19.21
N SER A 111 -17.39 15.59 -18.86
CA SER A 111 -17.62 17.00 -19.11
C SER A 111 -16.30 17.70 -19.46
N SER A 112 -16.01 17.65 -20.76
CA SER A 112 -15.46 18.75 -21.59
C SER A 112 -13.96 19.06 -21.64
N SER A 113 -13.64 19.69 -22.77
CA SER A 113 -12.46 20.51 -23.13
C SER A 113 -11.16 19.76 -23.45
N GLY A 114 -11.00 19.48 -24.75
CA GLY A 114 -9.69 19.25 -25.33
C GLY A 114 -8.85 20.51 -25.24
N THR A 115 -7.76 20.43 -24.50
CA THR A 115 -6.63 21.36 -24.60
C THR A 115 -5.32 20.58 -24.60
N SER A 116 -4.39 21.10 -25.38
CA SER A 116 -3.13 20.52 -25.83
C SER A 116 -2.21 20.00 -24.73
N ALA A 117 -1.41 19.00 -25.10
CA ALA A 117 -0.37 18.28 -24.35
C ALA A 117 0.69 19.17 -23.67
N GLN A 118 0.31 19.87 -22.61
CA GLN A 118 1.22 20.21 -21.52
C GLN A 118 1.13 19.10 -20.48
N SER A 119 2.23 18.80 -19.81
CA SER A 119 2.32 17.77 -18.77
C SER A 119 1.42 18.13 -17.58
N GLU A 120 0.13 17.79 -17.67
CA GLU A 120 -0.80 17.96 -16.57
C GLU A 120 -0.35 17.05 -15.41
N THR A 121 0.17 17.68 -14.36
CA THR A 121 0.56 17.02 -13.11
C THR A 121 -0.64 16.74 -12.21
N THR A 122 -1.84 17.12 -12.65
CA THR A 122 -3.10 16.97 -11.93
C THR A 122 -4.22 16.54 -12.85
N VAL A 123 -5.10 15.66 -12.38
CA VAL A 123 -6.32 15.23 -13.09
C VAL A 123 -7.49 15.29 -12.11
N ILE A 124 -8.68 15.67 -12.58
CA ILE A 124 -9.90 15.61 -11.77
C ILE A 124 -10.62 14.28 -12.05
N LEU A 125 -10.75 13.42 -11.05
CA LEU A 125 -11.51 12.16 -11.14
C LEU A 125 -12.61 12.18 -10.09
N GLN A 126 -13.85 11.94 -10.52
CA GLN A 126 -15.04 11.94 -9.65
C GLN A 126 -15.22 13.24 -8.85
N GLY A 127 -14.80 14.38 -9.42
CA GLY A 127 -14.88 15.69 -8.78
C GLY A 127 -13.75 16.00 -7.79
N GLU A 128 -12.78 15.10 -7.66
CA GLU A 128 -11.65 15.24 -6.74
C GLU A 128 -10.34 15.45 -7.50
N LEU A 129 -9.42 16.26 -6.93
CA LEU A 129 -8.11 16.52 -7.50
C LEU A 129 -7.16 15.35 -7.21
N TRP A 130 -6.53 14.82 -8.25
CA TRP A 130 -5.53 13.77 -8.18
C TRP A 130 -4.22 14.25 -8.79
N HIS A 131 -3.09 13.92 -8.16
CA HIS A 131 -1.77 14.26 -8.70
C HIS A 131 -1.20 13.09 -9.49
N VAL A 132 -0.77 13.36 -10.72
CA VAL A 132 -0.09 12.41 -11.61
C VAL A 132 1.40 12.46 -11.34
N HIS A 133 2.06 11.30 -11.38
CA HIS A 133 3.51 11.26 -11.23
C HIS A 133 4.21 12.13 -12.31
N PRO A 134 5.21 12.96 -11.96
CA PRO A 134 5.85 13.91 -12.90
C PRO A 134 6.46 13.30 -14.16
N SER A 135 6.69 11.98 -14.17
CA SER A 135 7.18 11.28 -15.36
C SER A 135 6.12 10.94 -16.40
N GLY A 136 4.86 11.33 -16.18
CA GLY A 136 3.73 10.93 -17.03
C GLY A 136 3.30 9.48 -16.83
N CYS A 137 3.73 8.84 -15.74
CA CYS A 137 3.30 7.49 -15.40
C CYS A 137 1.88 7.51 -14.84
N LYS A 138 1.11 6.46 -15.13
CA LYS A 138 -0.26 6.26 -14.70
C LYS A 138 -0.36 5.81 -13.23
N VAL A 139 0.27 6.58 -12.35
CA VAL A 139 0.12 6.49 -10.89
C VAL A 139 -0.43 7.82 -10.42
N LEU A 140 -1.66 7.81 -9.91
CA LEU A 140 -2.27 8.97 -9.29
C LEU A 140 -2.23 8.82 -7.79
N CYS A 141 -2.03 9.92 -7.08
CA CYS A 141 -2.16 9.93 -5.64
C CYS A 141 -2.74 11.25 -5.14
N ARG A 142 -3.35 11.17 -3.96
CA ARG A 142 -3.83 12.34 -3.23
C ARG A 142 -3.72 12.11 -1.73
N MET A 143 -3.61 13.20 -0.99
CA MET A 143 -3.68 13.20 0.46
C MET A 143 -4.87 14.04 0.92
N SER A 144 -5.70 13.46 1.78
CA SER A 144 -6.87 14.13 2.34
C SER A 144 -6.90 13.97 3.87
N PRO A 145 -7.56 14.87 4.61
CA PRO A 145 -7.82 14.66 6.02
C PRO A 145 -8.72 13.42 6.22
N VAL A 146 -8.51 12.70 7.32
CA VAL A 146 -9.37 11.58 7.71
C VAL A 146 -10.64 12.15 8.32
N ASP A 147 -11.80 11.89 7.70
CA ASP A 147 -13.09 12.26 8.25
C ASP A 147 -13.40 11.43 9.52
N GLU A 148 -13.29 12.05 10.71
CA GLU A 148 -13.57 11.36 11.98
C GLU A 148 -15.04 10.91 12.13
N GLN A 149 -15.95 11.44 11.30
CA GLN A 149 -17.39 11.23 11.44
C GLN A 149 -17.92 9.87 10.97
N GLN A 150 -17.15 9.07 10.21
CA GLN A 150 -17.63 7.76 9.73
C GLN A 150 -17.50 6.63 10.76
N HIS A 151 -16.96 6.89 11.96
CA HIS A 151 -16.62 5.85 12.93
C HIS A 151 -17.56 5.72 14.15
N ILE A 152 -18.61 6.53 14.28
CA ILE A 152 -19.55 6.50 15.41
C ILE A 152 -20.93 5.95 14.99
N SER A 153 -20.98 4.82 14.29
CA SER A 153 -22.23 4.09 14.02
C SER A 153 -22.11 2.64 14.49
N GLY A 154 -22.06 2.47 15.80
CA GLY A 154 -22.07 1.15 16.42
C GLY A 154 -21.83 1.18 17.92
N ASP A 155 -22.57 2.02 18.65
CA ASP A 155 -23.04 1.74 20.01
C ASP A 155 -23.78 2.97 20.53
N SER A 156 -25.10 2.87 20.59
CA SER A 156 -25.96 3.88 21.21
C SER A 156 -26.77 3.21 22.29
N ASN A 157 -26.49 3.53 23.55
CA ASN A 157 -27.53 3.56 24.58
C ASN A 157 -27.13 4.47 25.76
N ASN A 158 -28.04 5.40 26.06
CA ASN A 158 -28.22 6.28 27.23
C ASN A 158 -27.04 7.18 27.62
N GLY A 159 -27.17 8.51 27.71
CA GLY A 159 -28.34 9.31 28.05
C GLY A 159 -28.05 10.00 29.39
N ASP A 160 -27.70 11.29 29.37
CA ASP A 160 -28.19 12.29 30.32
C ASP A 160 -27.66 13.70 30.02
N ASN A 161 -28.61 14.62 29.89
CA ASN A 161 -28.42 16.05 29.69
C ASN A 161 -28.03 16.76 30.99
N LYS A 162 -27.07 17.69 30.93
CA LYS A 162 -27.10 18.87 31.81
C LYS A 162 -26.43 20.08 31.18
N SER A 163 -27.12 21.21 31.29
CA SER A 163 -26.91 22.48 30.61
C SER A 163 -26.09 23.49 31.41
N ALA A 164 -25.39 24.32 30.63
CA ALA A 164 -25.07 25.74 30.81
C ALA A 164 -24.18 26.20 31.98
N ALA A 165 -23.09 26.92 31.64
CA ALA A 165 -22.98 28.36 31.92
C ALA A 165 -21.75 29.01 31.26
N ASP A 166 -21.94 30.30 30.95
CA ASP A 166 -21.08 31.30 30.32
C ASP A 166 -19.65 31.47 30.86
N THR A 167 -18.70 31.84 30.00
CA THR A 167 -17.78 32.96 30.31
C THR A 167 -17.10 33.56 29.07
N SER A 168 -16.99 34.87 29.11
CA SER A 168 -16.44 35.81 28.13
C SER A 168 -14.91 35.90 28.10
N GLY A 169 -14.34 35.95 26.90
CA GLY A 169 -13.35 36.95 26.45
C GLY A 169 -11.95 36.97 27.07
N THR A 170 -10.98 36.39 26.34
CA THR A 170 -9.61 36.95 26.21
C THR A 170 -9.03 36.58 24.84
N PHE A 171 -8.70 37.58 24.03
CA PHE A 171 -8.05 37.42 22.72
C PHE A 171 -6.54 37.44 22.94
N ASP A 172 -5.95 36.28 23.24
CA ASP A 172 -4.51 36.14 23.40
C ASP A 172 -4.06 34.73 23.00
N GLY A 173 -3.10 34.65 22.07
CA GLY A 173 -2.47 33.43 21.59
C GLY A 173 -3.02 32.88 20.27
N LEU A 174 -2.27 33.08 19.18
CA LEU A 174 -2.18 32.09 18.10
C LEU A 174 -1.56 30.80 18.68
N GLN A 175 -2.28 30.11 19.55
CA GLN A 175 -2.06 28.69 19.75
C GLN A 175 -2.58 28.04 18.48
N VAL A 176 -1.64 27.74 17.60
CA VAL A 176 -1.86 26.94 16.42
C VAL A 176 -2.53 25.64 16.90
N ALA A 177 -3.84 25.55 16.68
CA ALA A 177 -4.65 24.37 16.92
C ALA A 177 -4.33 23.28 15.88
N ASP A 178 -3.04 23.02 15.62
CA ASP A 178 -2.54 21.89 14.82
C ASP A 178 -2.61 20.60 15.64
N ALA A 179 -3.74 20.41 16.32
CA ALA A 179 -4.04 19.23 17.08
C ALA A 179 -4.31 18.08 16.10
N ASN A 180 -3.22 17.41 15.70
CA ASN A 180 -3.21 16.00 15.30
C ASN A 180 -4.15 15.63 14.13
N ILE A 181 -4.25 16.49 13.11
CA ILE A 181 -4.98 16.14 11.87
C ILE A 181 -4.33 14.89 11.26
N GLN A 182 -5.08 13.79 11.26
CA GLN A 182 -4.67 12.57 10.60
C GLN A 182 -4.97 12.67 9.11
N LEU A 183 -4.04 12.19 8.31
CA LEU A 183 -4.14 12.19 6.85
C LEU A 183 -4.37 10.77 6.33
N ARG A 184 -5.05 10.70 5.19
CA ARG A 184 -5.24 9.52 4.36
C ARG A 184 -4.49 9.71 3.06
N LEU A 185 -3.69 8.72 2.69
CA LEU A 185 -3.08 8.63 1.36
C LEU A 185 -3.93 7.70 0.49
N GLU A 186 -4.35 8.17 -0.67
CA GLU A 186 -4.97 7.32 -1.68
C GLU A 186 -4.08 7.24 -2.92
N VAL A 187 -3.93 6.04 -3.47
CA VAL A 187 -3.09 5.76 -4.62
C VAL A 187 -3.88 4.92 -5.62
N LEU A 188 -3.98 5.41 -6.85
CA LEU A 188 -4.54 4.68 -7.98
C LEU A 188 -3.42 4.30 -8.93
N VAL A 189 -3.40 3.06 -9.37
CA VAL A 189 -2.52 2.58 -10.43
C VAL A 189 -3.34 1.92 -11.52
N ASP A 190 -2.96 2.17 -12.77
CA ASP A 190 -3.64 1.61 -13.93
C ASP A 190 -3.52 0.08 -13.96
N GLU A 191 -4.57 -0.59 -14.42
CA GLU A 191 -4.60 -2.05 -14.51
C GLU A 191 -3.57 -2.62 -15.50
N GLN A 192 -3.18 -1.83 -16.50
CA GLN A 192 -2.12 -2.08 -17.49
C GLN A 192 -0.79 -1.46 -17.04
N TRP A 193 -0.51 -1.49 -15.73
CA TRP A 193 0.73 -0.96 -15.19
C TRP A 193 1.99 -1.50 -15.90
N THR A 194 3.02 -0.68 -15.91
CA THR A 194 4.35 -0.96 -16.41
C THR A 194 5.30 -1.23 -15.25
N SER A 195 6.48 -1.79 -15.53
CA SER A 195 7.52 -1.94 -14.50
C SER A 195 7.91 -0.61 -13.84
N ARG A 196 7.85 0.50 -14.59
CA ARG A 196 8.10 1.84 -14.08
C ARG A 196 7.04 2.29 -13.08
N GLU A 197 5.76 2.05 -13.37
CA GLU A 197 4.65 2.38 -12.45
C GLU A 197 4.69 1.51 -11.19
N ILE A 198 5.06 0.23 -11.33
CA ILE A 198 5.31 -0.67 -10.20
C ILE A 198 6.42 -0.13 -9.29
N ALA A 199 7.54 0.33 -9.88
CA ALA A 199 8.64 0.91 -9.11
C ALA A 199 8.24 2.20 -8.38
N ILE A 200 7.43 3.06 -9.02
CA ILE A 200 6.89 4.28 -8.42
C ILE A 200 5.95 3.93 -7.26
N LEU A 201 5.01 3.01 -7.46
CA LEU A 201 4.09 2.54 -6.43
C LEU A 201 4.84 1.97 -5.22
N CYS A 202 5.80 1.06 -5.44
CA CYS A 202 6.61 0.50 -4.36
C CYS A 202 7.39 1.57 -3.59
N SER A 203 7.93 2.57 -4.30
CA SER A 203 8.64 3.70 -3.68
C SER A 203 7.69 4.53 -2.81
N LEU A 204 6.52 4.87 -3.34
CA LEU A 204 5.49 5.62 -2.63
C LEU A 204 5.05 4.89 -1.35
N VAL A 205 4.65 3.62 -1.47
CA VAL A 205 4.24 2.81 -0.30
C VAL A 205 5.37 2.71 0.72
N ASN A 206 6.63 2.54 0.29
CA ASN A 206 7.76 2.43 1.19
C ASN A 206 8.03 3.70 2.00
N GLU A 207 7.73 4.88 1.46
CA GLU A 207 7.88 6.15 2.16
C GLU A 207 6.86 6.33 3.29
N PHE A 208 5.62 5.89 3.08
CA PHE A 208 4.53 6.07 4.04
C PHE A 208 4.34 4.89 5.00
N ARG A 209 4.90 3.70 4.71
CA ARG A 209 4.61 2.44 5.44
C ARG A 209 4.81 2.49 6.96
N GLN A 210 5.66 3.38 7.46
CA GLN A 210 6.01 3.46 8.88
C GLN A 210 4.89 4.08 9.73
N ALA A 211 4.11 5.02 9.20
CA ALA A 211 3.12 5.76 9.97
C ALA A 211 1.70 5.15 9.90
N VAL A 212 1.45 4.33 8.88
CA VAL A 212 0.11 3.86 8.54
C VAL A 212 -0.41 2.83 9.56
N LYS A 213 -1.64 3.05 10.01
CA LYS A 213 -2.38 2.19 10.94
C LYS A 213 -3.50 1.42 10.24
N ARG A 214 -4.15 2.02 9.24
CA ARG A 214 -5.23 1.39 8.47
C ARG A 214 -4.85 1.31 7.01
N ILE A 215 -4.93 0.12 6.43
CA ILE A 215 -4.51 -0.16 5.07
C ILE A 215 -5.67 -0.82 4.35
N SER A 216 -6.03 -0.28 3.21
CA SER A 216 -6.92 -0.96 2.27
C SER A 216 -6.20 -1.12 0.94
N VAL A 217 -6.17 -2.33 0.39
CA VAL A 217 -5.31 -2.65 -0.75
C VAL A 217 -5.92 -3.72 -1.64
N ASP A 218 -5.79 -3.58 -2.95
CA ASP A 218 -6.27 -4.60 -3.89
C ASP A 218 -5.33 -5.81 -3.95
N ALA A 219 -5.88 -7.00 -4.14
CA ALA A 219 -5.14 -8.26 -4.11
C ALA A 219 -3.90 -8.29 -5.03
N PRO A 220 -3.92 -7.74 -6.26
CA PRO A 220 -2.73 -7.67 -7.10
C PRO A 220 -1.61 -6.80 -6.50
N ILE A 221 -1.96 -5.68 -5.87
CA ILE A 221 -0.97 -4.80 -5.20
C ILE A 221 -0.44 -5.48 -3.93
N PHE A 222 -1.32 -6.16 -3.18
CA PHE A 222 -0.91 -6.93 -2.01
C PHE A 222 0.10 -8.03 -2.39
N GLU A 223 -0.18 -8.79 -3.46
CA GLU A 223 0.75 -9.78 -3.99
C GLU A 223 2.09 -9.16 -4.38
N LEU A 224 2.09 -8.02 -5.08
CA LEU A 224 3.30 -7.27 -5.45
C LEU A 224 4.16 -6.94 -4.21
N ILE A 225 3.54 -6.45 -3.14
CA ILE A 225 4.26 -6.12 -1.90
C ILE A 225 4.90 -7.38 -1.29
N VAL A 226 4.16 -8.49 -1.24
CA VAL A 226 4.68 -9.77 -0.75
C VAL A 226 5.81 -10.29 -1.64
N ALA A 227 5.70 -10.16 -2.96
CA ALA A 227 6.75 -10.55 -3.89
C ALA A 227 8.03 -9.71 -3.74
N ASN A 228 7.88 -8.40 -3.52
CA ASN A 228 8.99 -7.50 -3.26
C ASN A 228 9.73 -7.87 -1.96
N LEU A 229 8.98 -8.27 -0.91
CA LEU A 229 9.56 -8.80 0.34
C LEU A 229 10.32 -10.10 0.14
N ALA A 230 9.90 -10.93 -0.82
CA ALA A 230 10.60 -12.16 -1.21
C ALA A 230 11.90 -11.90 -1.97
N ALA A 231 12.27 -10.63 -2.17
CA ALA A 231 13.39 -10.21 -3.00
C ALA A 231 13.29 -10.74 -4.44
N VAL A 232 12.07 -10.97 -4.93
CA VAL A 232 11.84 -11.21 -6.35
C VAL A 232 12.04 -9.88 -7.07
N ASP A 233 12.94 -9.89 -8.04
CA ASP A 233 13.14 -8.77 -8.96
C ASP A 233 11.80 -8.34 -9.56
N LEU A 234 11.46 -7.06 -9.45
CA LEU A 234 10.18 -6.50 -9.89
C LEU A 234 9.96 -6.71 -11.39
N ASP A 235 11.01 -6.65 -12.20
CA ASP A 235 10.92 -6.91 -13.64
C ASP A 235 10.61 -8.38 -13.91
N ARG A 236 11.20 -9.30 -13.13
CA ARG A 236 10.89 -10.73 -13.23
C ARG A 236 9.49 -11.05 -12.74
N TRP A 237 9.05 -10.39 -11.66
CA TRP A 237 7.68 -10.53 -11.17
C TRP A 237 6.68 -10.03 -12.21
N PHE A 238 6.94 -8.87 -12.82
CA PHE A 238 6.11 -8.30 -13.87
C PHE A 238 6.07 -9.21 -15.11
N ALA A 239 7.22 -9.69 -15.59
CA ALA A 239 7.28 -10.65 -16.69
C ALA A 239 6.51 -11.94 -16.38
N TYR A 240 6.60 -12.42 -15.14
CA TYR A 240 5.79 -13.56 -14.69
C TYR A 240 4.30 -13.24 -14.75
N GLN A 241 3.83 -12.09 -14.25
CA GLN A 241 2.42 -11.71 -14.35
C GLN A 241 1.94 -11.64 -15.80
N CYS A 242 2.74 -11.09 -16.71
CA CYS A 242 2.44 -11.06 -18.14
C CYS A 242 2.34 -12.48 -18.72
N PHE A 243 3.24 -13.39 -18.32
CA PHE A 243 3.19 -14.79 -18.73
C PHE A 243 1.94 -15.50 -18.19
N VAL A 244 1.58 -15.28 -16.92
CA VAL A 244 0.37 -15.86 -16.31
C VAL A 244 -0.88 -15.42 -17.07
N LYS A 245 -1.00 -14.13 -17.37
CA LYS A 245 -2.14 -13.61 -18.17
C LYS A 245 -2.23 -14.25 -19.56
N ALA A 246 -1.11 -14.71 -20.12
CA ALA A 246 -1.05 -15.31 -21.45
C ALA A 246 -1.26 -16.84 -21.45
N VAL A 247 -1.19 -17.50 -20.30
CA VAL A 247 -1.31 -18.96 -20.16
C VAL A 247 -2.64 -19.31 -19.50
N ASP A 248 -3.39 -20.20 -20.13
CA ASP A 248 -4.70 -20.66 -19.66
C ASP A 248 -4.69 -21.10 -18.17
N ASP A 249 -5.61 -20.53 -17.39
CA ASP A 249 -5.65 -20.53 -15.91
C ASP A 249 -5.63 -21.96 -15.32
N GLY A 250 -6.20 -22.92 -16.05
CA GLY A 250 -6.37 -24.30 -15.59
C GLY A 250 -5.07 -25.07 -15.34
N GLN A 251 -4.04 -24.89 -16.17
CA GLN A 251 -2.76 -25.60 -15.99
C GLN A 251 -1.93 -25.02 -14.84
N MET A 252 -2.06 -23.72 -14.61
CA MET A 252 -1.35 -23.04 -13.55
C MET A 252 -1.91 -23.41 -12.18
N SER A 253 -3.24 -23.41 -12.06
CA SER A 253 -3.99 -23.83 -10.87
C SER A 253 -3.53 -25.18 -10.32
N ALA A 254 -3.35 -26.20 -11.18
CA ALA A 254 -2.89 -27.54 -10.78
C ALA A 254 -1.44 -27.57 -10.27
N THR A 255 -0.55 -26.74 -10.84
CA THR A 255 0.86 -26.64 -10.42
C THR A 255 0.98 -25.90 -9.10
N LEU A 256 0.18 -24.85 -8.91
CA LEU A 256 0.10 -24.07 -7.68
C LEU A 256 -0.35 -24.96 -6.50
N ASN A 257 -1.32 -25.86 -6.71
CA ASN A 257 -1.79 -26.77 -5.67
C ASN A 257 -0.71 -27.73 -5.16
N LYS A 258 0.13 -28.27 -6.05
CA LYS A 258 1.22 -29.17 -5.66
C LYS A 258 2.29 -28.44 -4.82
N LEU A 259 2.60 -27.20 -5.18
CA LEU A 259 3.60 -26.40 -4.46
C LEU A 259 3.08 -25.94 -3.09
N ALA A 260 1.82 -25.53 -3.00
CA ALA A 260 1.20 -25.10 -1.74
C ALA A 260 1.26 -26.20 -0.67
N ALA A 261 0.93 -27.44 -1.05
CA ALA A 261 1.00 -28.60 -0.17
C ALA A 261 2.42 -28.87 0.35
N GLN A 262 3.45 -28.67 -0.49
CA GLN A 262 4.86 -28.83 -0.09
C GLN A 262 5.33 -27.72 0.87
N LEU A 263 4.87 -26.49 0.67
CA LEU A 263 5.25 -25.34 1.51
C LEU A 263 4.61 -25.39 2.90
N GLN A 264 3.37 -25.88 3.00
CA GLN A 264 2.69 -26.04 4.29
C GLN A 264 3.43 -27.01 5.23
N GLN A 265 4.00 -28.10 4.69
CA GLN A 265 4.77 -29.06 5.48
C GLN A 265 6.08 -28.47 6.03
N GLN A 266 6.65 -27.47 5.35
CA GLN A 266 7.88 -26.82 5.81
C GLN A 266 7.64 -25.72 6.84
N GLN A 267 6.51 -25.01 6.77
CA GLN A 267 6.21 -23.93 7.71
C GLN A 267 5.87 -24.41 9.12
N GLN A 268 5.47 -25.69 9.30
CA GLN A 268 5.14 -26.26 10.60
C GLN A 268 6.35 -26.64 11.47
N ASN A 269 7.58 -26.64 10.92
CA ASN A 269 8.76 -27.18 11.61
C ASN A 269 9.78 -26.13 12.09
N ASP A 270 9.47 -24.84 12.00
CA ASP A 270 10.40 -23.78 12.42
C ASP A 270 9.96 -23.23 13.80
N PRO A 271 10.83 -23.23 14.83
CA PRO A 271 10.43 -22.85 16.19
C PRO A 271 9.99 -21.38 16.25
N LEU A 272 8.89 -21.18 16.98
CA LEU A 272 8.28 -19.93 17.47
C LEU A 272 9.13 -18.66 17.32
N ASP A 273 8.50 -17.61 16.77
CA ASP A 273 8.56 -16.24 17.31
C ASP A 273 9.95 -15.76 17.77
N ALA A 274 11.00 -16.01 17.00
CA ALA A 274 12.22 -15.21 17.13
C ALA A 274 11.78 -13.76 16.97
N MET A 275 12.00 -12.94 18.01
CA MET A 275 11.59 -11.54 18.08
C MET A 275 12.06 -10.83 16.81
N VAL A 276 11.17 -10.75 15.81
CA VAL A 276 11.40 -9.93 14.63
C VAL A 276 11.44 -8.51 15.19
N ASN A 277 12.58 -7.86 15.08
CA ASN A 277 12.69 -6.47 15.49
C ASN A 277 11.62 -5.67 14.74
N ASP A 278 10.90 -4.79 15.42
CA ASP A 278 9.83 -3.98 14.80
C ASP A 278 10.32 -3.22 13.54
N ASN A 279 11.62 -2.89 13.49
CA ASN A 279 12.27 -2.26 12.33
C ASN A 279 12.34 -3.15 11.07
N GLU A 280 12.13 -4.45 11.19
CA GLU A 280 12.14 -5.40 10.06
C GLU A 280 10.75 -5.60 9.45
N LEU A 281 9.68 -5.22 10.16
CA LEU A 281 8.33 -5.33 9.64
C LEU A 281 8.09 -4.36 8.48
N TYR A 282 7.34 -4.81 7.48
CA TYR A 282 6.93 -3.93 6.38
C TYR A 282 5.97 -2.84 6.87
N TRP A 283 4.91 -3.24 7.59
CA TRP A 283 3.95 -2.34 8.22
C TRP A 283 3.97 -2.49 9.74
N PRO A 284 4.92 -1.85 10.44
CA PRO A 284 5.10 -2.04 11.87
C PRO A 284 3.93 -1.50 12.71
N ASN A 285 3.16 -0.54 12.19
CA ASN A 285 2.09 0.13 12.93
C ASN A 285 0.68 -0.23 12.45
N ALA A 286 0.54 -1.17 11.51
CA ALA A 286 -0.74 -1.59 10.99
C ALA A 286 -1.59 -2.27 12.08
N LYS A 287 -2.80 -1.75 12.27
CA LYS A 287 -3.86 -2.29 13.12
C LYS A 287 -4.96 -2.94 12.29
N THR A 288 -5.28 -2.35 11.14
CA THR A 288 -6.31 -2.85 10.23
C THR A 288 -5.74 -3.02 8.83
N ILE A 289 -5.89 -4.22 8.27
CA ILE A 289 -5.58 -4.50 6.87
C ILE A 289 -6.83 -5.06 6.20
N LEU A 290 -7.30 -4.36 5.19
CA LEU A 290 -8.40 -4.76 4.31
C LEU A 290 -7.82 -5.10 2.94
N VAL A 291 -7.96 -6.36 2.51
CA VAL A 291 -7.59 -6.76 1.14
C VAL A 291 -8.84 -6.90 0.30
N ARG A 292 -8.93 -6.11 -0.77
CA ARG A 292 -10.02 -6.18 -1.76
C ARG A 292 -9.65 -7.15 -2.86
N THR A 293 -10.62 -7.92 -3.31
CA THR A 293 -10.42 -8.87 -4.40
C THR A 293 -11.71 -9.07 -5.16
N THR A 294 -11.62 -9.30 -6.46
CA THR A 294 -12.71 -9.85 -7.26
C THR A 294 -12.59 -11.37 -7.35
N GLU A 295 -13.62 -12.04 -7.89
CA GLU A 295 -13.53 -13.47 -8.19
C GLU A 295 -12.31 -13.79 -9.07
N ARG A 296 -12.11 -13.01 -10.14
CA ARG A 296 -10.99 -13.14 -11.08
C ARG A 296 -9.63 -12.88 -10.43
N GLU A 297 -9.56 -11.91 -9.52
CA GLU A 297 -8.30 -11.55 -8.86
C GLU A 297 -7.97 -12.42 -7.63
N SER A 298 -8.88 -13.29 -7.20
CA SER A 298 -8.66 -14.14 -6.03
C SER A 298 -7.40 -15.00 -6.13
N VAL A 299 -6.95 -15.33 -7.36
CA VAL A 299 -5.70 -16.05 -7.61
C VAL A 299 -4.47 -15.32 -7.05
N HIS A 300 -4.46 -13.99 -7.04
CA HIS A 300 -3.39 -13.18 -6.45
C HIS A 300 -3.24 -13.46 -4.94
N LEU A 301 -4.37 -13.66 -4.24
CA LEU A 301 -4.39 -14.02 -2.83
C LEU A 301 -3.84 -15.43 -2.57
N ALA A 302 -4.07 -16.37 -3.48
CA ALA A 302 -3.46 -17.70 -3.36
C ALA A 302 -1.94 -17.64 -3.56
N ARG A 303 -1.47 -16.75 -4.44
CA ARG A 303 -0.05 -16.70 -4.83
C ARG A 303 0.89 -16.18 -3.77
N VAL A 304 0.40 -15.45 -2.77
CA VAL A 304 1.18 -14.97 -1.63
C VAL A 304 1.94 -16.12 -0.93
N LEU A 305 1.37 -17.33 -0.87
CA LEU A 305 2.01 -18.52 -0.30
C LEU A 305 3.31 -18.90 -1.03
N PHE A 306 3.37 -18.73 -2.36
CA PHE A 306 4.46 -19.24 -3.19
C PHE A 306 5.74 -18.40 -3.08
N TYR A 307 5.61 -17.16 -2.64
CA TYR A 307 6.76 -16.30 -2.39
C TYR A 307 7.56 -16.72 -1.16
N GLY A 308 7.04 -17.64 -0.33
CA GLY A 308 7.73 -18.12 0.87
C GLY A 308 7.94 -17.05 1.94
N VAL A 309 7.30 -15.88 1.78
CA VAL A 309 7.32 -14.79 2.75
C VAL A 309 6.31 -15.11 3.83
N ARG A 310 6.76 -15.11 5.09
CA ARG A 310 5.89 -15.29 6.24
C ARG A 310 5.09 -14.01 6.49
N ALA A 311 3.83 -14.13 6.90
CA ALA A 311 2.97 -12.99 7.21
C ALA A 311 3.56 -12.06 8.30
N ASN A 312 4.37 -12.61 9.23
CA ASN A 312 5.04 -11.86 10.28
C ASN A 312 6.23 -11.00 9.80
N LEU A 313 6.56 -11.01 8.50
CA LEU A 313 7.47 -10.01 7.91
C LEU A 313 6.69 -8.80 7.35
N LEU A 314 5.41 -9.00 7.06
CA LEU A 314 4.55 -7.95 6.53
C LEU A 314 3.91 -7.16 7.69
N MET A 315 3.40 -7.85 8.70
CA MET A 315 2.57 -7.30 9.77
C MET A 315 2.80 -8.01 11.10
N ASP A 316 2.68 -7.27 12.21
CA ASP A 316 2.66 -7.88 13.54
C ASP A 316 1.27 -8.44 13.85
N ARG A 317 1.17 -9.76 13.91
CA ARG A 317 -0.08 -10.50 14.20
C ARG A 317 -0.60 -10.25 15.62
N ARG A 318 0.24 -9.80 16.56
CA ARG A 318 -0.15 -9.51 17.94
C ARG A 318 -0.82 -8.14 18.05
N ARG A 319 -0.38 -7.18 17.23
CA ARG A 319 -0.89 -5.80 17.20
C ARG A 319 -2.01 -5.57 16.18
N LEU A 320 -2.20 -6.50 15.26
CA LEU A 320 -3.26 -6.40 14.27
C LEU A 320 -4.63 -6.63 14.94
N ASP A 321 -5.48 -5.61 14.92
CA ASP A 321 -6.85 -5.66 15.43
C ASP A 321 -7.77 -6.36 14.42
N ARG A 322 -7.53 -6.16 13.12
CA ARG A 322 -8.40 -6.69 12.06
C ARG A 322 -7.65 -7.00 10.76
N LEU A 323 -7.85 -8.23 10.25
CA LEU A 323 -7.53 -8.63 8.88
C LEU A 323 -8.83 -8.97 8.16
N ALA A 324 -9.18 -8.20 7.13
CA ALA A 324 -10.43 -8.37 6.41
C ALA A 324 -10.19 -8.67 4.92
N LEU A 325 -10.98 -9.58 4.37
CA LEU A 325 -11.12 -9.78 2.93
C LEU A 325 -12.44 -9.18 2.47
N LEU A 326 -12.41 -8.24 1.54
CA LEU A 326 -13.59 -7.75 0.83
C LEU A 326 -13.62 -8.38 -0.56
N VAL A 327 -14.55 -9.31 -0.76
CA VAL A 327 -14.74 -10.03 -2.02
C VAL A 327 -15.88 -9.39 -2.81
N CYS A 328 -15.54 -8.79 -3.94
CA CYS A 328 -16.47 -8.24 -4.91
C CYS A 328 -16.84 -9.31 -5.95
N VAL A 329 -18.12 -9.65 -6.04
CA VAL A 329 -18.65 -10.64 -7.00
C VAL A 329 -19.55 -9.95 -8.02
N ALA A 330 -19.45 -10.33 -9.29
CA ALA A 330 -20.28 -9.74 -10.35
C ALA A 330 -21.75 -10.14 -10.21
N ASP A 331 -22.00 -11.38 -9.79
CA ASP A 331 -23.34 -11.91 -9.61
C ASP A 331 -23.82 -11.69 -8.16
N ALA A 332 -24.86 -10.87 -8.01
CA ALA A 332 -25.49 -10.58 -6.73
C ALA A 332 -26.05 -11.83 -6.04
N ALA A 333 -26.41 -12.87 -6.80
CA ALA A 333 -26.87 -14.13 -6.23
C ALA A 333 -25.79 -14.76 -5.33
N ILE A 334 -24.52 -14.63 -5.71
CA ILE A 334 -23.38 -15.24 -4.98
C ILE A 334 -23.22 -14.63 -3.56
N VAL A 335 -23.66 -13.39 -3.34
CA VAL A 335 -23.56 -12.71 -2.04
C VAL A 335 -24.39 -13.41 -0.96
N HIS A 336 -25.59 -13.87 -1.31
CA HIS A 336 -26.53 -14.50 -0.37
C HIS A 336 -26.43 -16.04 -0.32
N VAL A 337 -25.58 -16.60 -1.17
CA VAL A 337 -25.42 -18.04 -1.35
C VAL A 337 -24.48 -18.64 -0.30
N SER A 338 -24.81 -19.87 0.15
CA SER A 338 -24.00 -20.69 1.06
C SER A 338 -22.57 -20.89 0.53
N MET A 339 -21.60 -21.02 1.43
CA MET A 339 -20.20 -21.35 1.08
C MET A 339 -20.06 -22.56 0.15
N SER A 340 -20.97 -23.55 0.23
CA SER A 340 -20.95 -24.78 -0.58
C SER A 340 -21.27 -24.58 -2.05
N GLU A 341 -21.96 -23.49 -2.39
CA GLU A 341 -22.46 -23.19 -3.74
C GLU A 341 -21.58 -22.14 -4.45
N ARG A 342 -20.54 -21.64 -3.76
CA ARG A 342 -19.60 -20.67 -4.31
C ARG A 342 -18.60 -21.32 -5.28
N PRO A 343 -18.03 -20.54 -6.21
CA PRO A 343 -16.98 -21.02 -7.11
C PRO A 343 -15.84 -21.69 -6.32
N LYS A 344 -15.58 -22.98 -6.60
CA LYS A 344 -14.62 -23.80 -5.83
C LYS A 344 -13.21 -23.19 -5.85
N GLU A 345 -12.83 -22.58 -6.96
CA GLU A 345 -11.54 -21.90 -7.12
C GLU A 345 -11.42 -20.68 -6.20
N LEU A 346 -12.45 -19.84 -6.13
CA LEU A 346 -12.50 -18.69 -5.24
C LEU A 346 -12.36 -19.13 -3.78
N VAL A 347 -13.18 -20.08 -3.33
CA VAL A 347 -13.13 -20.61 -1.95
C VAL A 347 -11.75 -21.16 -1.61
N ARG A 348 -11.13 -21.89 -2.55
CA ARG A 348 -9.78 -22.43 -2.38
C ARG A 348 -8.72 -21.32 -2.30
N ASN A 349 -8.80 -20.31 -3.15
CA ASN A 349 -7.83 -19.21 -3.16
C ASN A 349 -7.88 -18.39 -1.84
N LEU A 350 -9.10 -18.16 -1.33
CA LEU A 350 -9.32 -17.52 -0.03
C LEU A 350 -8.78 -18.38 1.12
N TYR A 351 -8.97 -19.71 1.05
CA TYR A 351 -8.40 -20.63 2.02
C TYR A 351 -6.87 -20.58 2.03
N HIS A 352 -6.22 -20.56 0.86
CA HIS A 352 -4.77 -20.41 0.75
C HIS A 352 -4.26 -19.12 1.39
N PHE A 353 -4.93 -18.00 1.15
CA PHE A 353 -4.60 -16.73 1.81
C PHE A 353 -4.76 -16.80 3.33
N ARG A 354 -5.86 -17.41 3.79
CA ARG A 354 -6.12 -17.62 5.22
C ARG A 354 -5.03 -18.49 5.86
N CYS A 355 -4.56 -19.55 5.19
CA CYS A 355 -3.43 -20.35 5.64
C CYS A 355 -2.16 -19.52 5.74
N TRP A 356 -1.85 -18.73 4.70
CA TRP A 356 -0.65 -17.86 4.68
C TRP A 356 -0.63 -16.85 5.81
N ALA A 357 -1.76 -16.18 6.07
CA ALA A 357 -1.88 -15.24 7.17
C ALA A 357 -1.62 -15.91 8.53
N GLY A 358 -1.82 -17.23 8.63
CA GLY A 358 -1.69 -17.99 9.86
C GLY A 358 -2.98 -17.96 10.68
N SER A 359 -4.12 -18.25 10.04
CA SER A 359 -5.46 -18.23 10.66
C SER A 359 -5.62 -18.81 12.07
N PRO A 360 -4.88 -19.85 12.52
CA PRO A 360 -5.02 -20.37 13.89
C PRO A 360 -4.71 -19.36 15.01
N GLY A 361 -4.18 -18.17 14.69
CA GLY A 361 -3.93 -17.12 15.70
C GLY A 361 -4.63 -15.80 15.43
N PHE A 362 -5.60 -15.75 14.50
CA PHE A 362 -6.39 -14.53 14.26
C PHE A 362 -7.80 -14.58 14.86
N ASP A 363 -8.35 -15.75 15.17
CA ASP A 363 -9.68 -15.92 15.75
C ASP A 363 -10.72 -15.00 15.06
N GLU A 364 -11.46 -14.21 15.83
CA GLU A 364 -12.49 -13.26 15.37
C GLU A 364 -11.92 -12.06 14.60
N ARG A 365 -10.60 -11.81 14.66
CA ARG A 365 -9.94 -10.69 13.98
C ARG A 365 -9.83 -10.90 12.48
N PHE A 366 -9.98 -12.14 11.99
CA PHE A 366 -10.08 -12.43 10.56
C PHE A 366 -11.54 -12.42 10.10
N SER A 367 -11.87 -11.51 9.19
CA SER A 367 -13.24 -11.39 8.66
C SER A 367 -13.25 -11.48 7.14
N GLN A 368 -14.35 -11.99 6.59
CA GLN A 368 -14.60 -12.01 5.16
C GLN A 368 -15.96 -11.39 4.86
N GLN A 369 -15.97 -10.37 4.02
CA GLN A 369 -17.15 -9.64 3.58
C GLN A 369 -17.36 -9.83 2.08
N TRP A 370 -18.62 -9.91 1.68
CA TRP A 370 -19.03 -10.12 0.29
C TRP A 370 -19.84 -8.92 -0.16
N ARG A 371 -19.55 -8.40 -1.35
CA ARG A 371 -20.29 -7.30 -1.96
C ARG A 371 -20.49 -7.57 -3.44
N CYS A 372 -21.55 -7.00 -4.01
CA CYS A 372 -21.68 -6.93 -5.47
C CYS A 372 -20.61 -5.97 -6.01
N ALA A 373 -20.02 -6.30 -7.16
CA ALA A 373 -19.30 -5.33 -7.96
C ALA A 373 -20.31 -4.27 -8.43
N ALA A 374 -20.00 -2.99 -8.16
CA ALA A 374 -20.84 -1.86 -8.53
C ALA A 374 -20.67 -1.51 -10.01
#